data_AF-A0A935HM92-F1
#
_entry.id   AF-A0A935HM92-F1
#
_cell.length_a   1.000
_cell.length_b   1.000
_cell.length_c   1.000
_cell.angle_alpha   90.00
_cell.angle_beta   90.00
_cell.angle_gamma   90.00
#
_symmetry.space_group_name_H-M   'P 1'
#
loop_
_entity.id
_entity.type
_entity.pdbx_description
1 polymer ?
#
loop_
_entity_poly.entity_id
_entity_poly.type
_entity_poly.pdbx_seq_one_letter_code
_entity_poly.pdbx_strand_id
1 'polypeptide(L)'
;MLLVLNLLNLLPVYPLDGGQLLNRVFLDEEGFWSNTFVWISAIGFAVLAFISGLYILLLLPLMIVFRYVGTNRHLALEKELLDEGFDLDTSYEDLSDEKYWKIRAVIVRNLPTFAGVEAGPPYQYDAKEEKIAQEVEDVLQRNLLLDISWFEKIILVIIWILALCSPIIFNIDLNFLKNFLQF
;
A
#
# COMPACT_ATOMS: atom_id res chain seq x y z
N MET A 1 -2.73 -27.72 -6.78
CA MET A 1 -2.52 -26.34 -7.25
C MET A 1 -2.73 -25.28 -6.17
N LEU A 2 -3.87 -25.25 -5.46
CA LEU A 2 -4.16 -24.20 -4.46
C LEU A 2 -3.11 -24.09 -3.33
N LEU A 3 -2.60 -25.22 -2.84
CA LEU A 3 -1.53 -25.22 -1.82
C LEU A 3 -0.23 -24.58 -2.30
N VAL A 4 0.11 -24.74 -3.59
CA VAL A 4 1.33 -24.16 -4.17
C VAL A 4 1.18 -22.66 -4.34
N LEU A 5 0.01 -22.21 -4.80
CA LEU A 5 -0.28 -20.78 -4.90
C LEU A 5 -0.22 -20.11 -3.53
N ASN A 6 -0.81 -20.73 -2.50
CA ASN A 6 -0.73 -20.24 -1.13
C ASN A 6 0.71 -20.22 -0.61
N LEU A 7 1.50 -21.25 -0.87
CA LEU A 7 2.89 -21.31 -0.44
C LEU A 7 3.76 -20.24 -1.12
N LEU A 8 3.55 -20.02 -2.42
CA LEU A 8 4.21 -18.93 -3.15
C LEU A 8 3.78 -17.57 -2.60
N ASN A 9 2.48 -17.35 -2.37
CA ASN A 9 1.97 -16.11 -1.78
C ASN A 9 2.54 -15.82 -0.39
N LEU A 10 2.92 -16.85 0.37
CA LEU A 10 3.55 -16.70 1.69
C LEU A 10 5.04 -16.32 1.62
N LEU A 11 5.66 -16.27 0.44
CA LEU A 11 7.07 -15.88 0.34
C LEU A 11 7.28 -14.42 0.81
N PRO A 12 8.41 -14.12 1.47
CA PRO A 12 8.74 -12.80 1.99
C PRO A 12 9.21 -11.86 0.87
N VAL A 13 8.40 -11.69 -0.19
CA VAL A 13 8.74 -10.89 -1.37
C VAL A 13 7.53 -10.05 -1.77
N TYR A 14 7.70 -8.74 -1.87
CA TYR A 14 6.61 -7.82 -2.24
C TYR A 14 6.32 -7.92 -3.76
N PRO A 15 5.06 -8.05 -4.24
CA PRO A 15 3.80 -7.75 -3.57
C PRO A 15 3.03 -9.00 -3.11
N LEU A 16 3.69 -10.15 -2.93
CA LEU A 16 3.01 -11.35 -2.44
C LEU A 16 2.55 -11.15 -0.99
N ASP A 17 1.54 -11.90 -0.55
CA ASP A 17 0.89 -11.71 0.74
C ASP A 17 1.89 -11.74 1.92
N GLY A 18 2.86 -12.66 1.90
CA GLY A 18 3.94 -12.74 2.89
C GLY A 18 4.90 -11.55 2.83
N GLY A 19 5.16 -11.01 1.65
CA GLY A 19 5.93 -9.78 1.46
C GLY A 19 5.18 -8.53 1.95
N GLN A 20 3.88 -8.43 1.69
CA GLN A 20 3.03 -7.35 2.20
C GLN A 20 2.96 -7.39 3.72
N LEU A 21 2.83 -8.58 4.29
CA LEU A 21 2.84 -8.80 5.73
C LEU A 21 4.17 -8.38 6.35
N LEU A 22 5.29 -8.81 5.76
CA LEU A 22 6.63 -8.40 6.20
C LEU A 22 6.77 -6.87 6.17
N ASN A 23 6.35 -6.26 5.07
CA ASN A 23 6.46 -4.83 4.86
C ASN A 23 5.69 -4.01 5.89
N ARG A 24 4.41 -4.34 6.10
CA ARG A 24 3.53 -3.58 6.98
C ARG A 24 3.84 -3.80 8.46
N VAL A 25 4.11 -5.04 8.86
CA VAL A 25 4.23 -5.39 10.29
C VAL A 25 5.65 -5.17 10.83
N PHE A 26 6.68 -5.37 10.01
CA PHE A 26 8.07 -5.37 10.47
C PHE A 26 8.92 -4.22 9.94
N LEU A 27 8.63 -3.70 8.74
CA LEU A 27 9.49 -2.70 8.08
C LEU A 27 8.98 -1.27 8.14
N ASP A 28 7.82 -1.06 8.77
CA ASP A 28 7.10 0.21 8.84
C ASP A 28 6.71 0.69 7.43
N GLU A 29 5.43 0.63 7.06
CA GLU A 29 4.98 0.70 5.65
C GLU A 29 5.50 1.96 4.91
N GLU A 30 5.70 3.05 5.64
CA GLU A 30 6.18 4.35 5.12
C GLU A 30 7.69 4.57 5.34
N GLY A 31 8.36 3.64 6.01
CA GLY A 31 9.77 3.73 6.36
C GLY A 31 10.73 3.48 5.19
N PHE A 32 11.96 3.96 5.34
CA PHE A 32 13.06 3.74 4.38
C PHE A 32 13.31 2.26 4.08
N TRP A 33 13.20 1.40 5.10
CA TRP A 33 13.41 -0.04 4.96
C TRP A 33 12.31 -0.72 4.15
N SER A 34 11.04 -0.33 4.36
CA SER A 34 9.90 -0.77 3.56
C SER A 34 10.09 -0.43 2.08
N ASN A 35 10.37 0.85 1.78
CA ASN A 35 10.58 1.29 0.39
C ASN A 35 11.74 0.54 -0.28
N THR A 36 12.86 0.35 0.42
CA THR A 36 14.01 -0.41 -0.10
C THR A 36 13.64 -1.86 -0.39
N PHE A 37 12.92 -2.53 0.52
CA PHE A 37 12.46 -3.90 0.35
C PHE A 37 11.51 -4.07 -0.84
N VAL A 38 10.59 -3.13 -1.04
CA VAL A 38 9.66 -3.11 -2.18
C VAL A 38 10.43 -3.04 -3.51
N TRP A 39 11.43 -2.14 -3.62
CA TRP A 39 12.23 -2.01 -4.85
C TRP A 39 13.12 -3.22 -5.12
N ILE A 40 13.74 -3.80 -4.08
CA ILE A 40 14.51 -5.04 -4.21
C ILE A 40 13.61 -6.16 -4.73
N SER A 41 12.39 -6.28 -4.21
CA SER A 41 11.43 -7.30 -4.65
C SER A 41 11.00 -7.08 -6.11
N ALA A 42 10.75 -5.83 -6.51
CA ALA A 42 10.41 -5.47 -7.88
C ALA A 42 11.54 -5.84 -8.87
N ILE A 43 12.78 -5.50 -8.53
CA ILE A 43 13.97 -5.85 -9.32
C ILE A 43 14.13 -7.37 -9.40
N GLY A 44 13.94 -8.06 -8.27
CA GLY A 44 13.99 -9.53 -8.21
C GLY A 44 13.01 -10.18 -9.18
N PHE A 45 11.75 -9.73 -9.21
CA PHE A 45 10.76 -10.22 -10.17
C PHE A 45 11.11 -9.89 -11.62
N ALA A 46 11.62 -8.69 -11.89
CA ALA A 46 12.06 -8.32 -13.23
C ALA A 46 13.19 -9.24 -13.72
N VAL A 47 14.24 -9.43 -12.91
CA VAL A 47 15.36 -10.33 -13.22
C VAL A 47 14.86 -11.77 -13.41
N LEU A 48 13.99 -12.25 -12.53
CA LEU A 48 13.41 -13.59 -12.63
C LEU A 48 12.63 -13.77 -13.93
N ALA A 49 11.86 -12.77 -14.36
CA ALA A 49 11.11 -12.79 -15.61
C ALA A 49 12.04 -12.94 -16.83
N PHE A 50 13.17 -12.23 -16.85
CA PHE A 50 14.14 -12.34 -17.94
C PHE A 50 14.90 -13.67 -17.94
N ILE A 51 15.30 -14.18 -16.77
CA ILE A 51 16.05 -15.44 -16.65
C ILE A 51 15.17 -16.64 -17.01
N SER A 52 13.92 -16.65 -16.54
CA SER A 52 12.96 -17.73 -16.82
C SER A 52 12.31 -17.63 -18.20
N GLY A 53 12.39 -16.48 -18.87
CA GLY A 53 11.60 -16.20 -20.08
C GLY A 53 10.11 -15.97 -19.82
N LEU A 54 9.67 -16.03 -18.55
CA LEU A 54 8.28 -15.86 -18.15
C LEU A 54 7.94 -14.36 -17.98
N TYR A 55 7.78 -13.66 -19.10
CA TYR A 55 7.53 -12.21 -19.12
C TYR A 55 6.25 -11.77 -18.40
N ILE A 56 5.29 -12.67 -18.18
CA ILE A 56 4.08 -12.37 -17.38
C ILE A 56 4.44 -11.97 -15.93
N LEU A 57 5.59 -12.40 -15.41
CA LEU A 57 6.09 -11.95 -14.10
C LEU A 57 6.38 -10.45 -14.05
N LEU A 58 6.58 -9.77 -15.19
CA LEU A 58 6.75 -8.32 -15.26
C LEU A 58 5.48 -7.54 -14.86
N LEU A 59 4.32 -8.19 -14.81
CA LEU A 59 3.11 -7.58 -14.26
C LEU A 59 3.27 -7.19 -12.79
N LEU A 60 4.06 -7.96 -12.02
CA LEU A 60 4.29 -7.69 -10.59
C LEU A 60 5.05 -6.37 -10.37
N PRO A 61 6.26 -6.13 -10.93
CA PRO A 61 6.93 -4.84 -10.79
C PRO A 61 6.13 -3.69 -11.41
N LEU A 62 5.38 -3.94 -12.49
CA LEU A 62 4.50 -2.93 -13.06
C LEU A 62 3.39 -2.50 -12.06
N MET A 63 2.74 -3.46 -11.39
CA MET A 63 1.77 -3.17 -10.34
C MET A 63 2.39 -2.37 -9.18
N ILE A 64 3.62 -2.71 -8.77
CA ILE A 64 4.34 -1.99 -7.72
C ILE A 64 4.55 -0.52 -8.12
N VAL A 65 4.99 -0.26 -9.35
CA VAL A 65 5.18 1.10 -9.86
C VAL A 65 3.86 1.87 -9.86
N PHE A 66 2.78 1.27 -10.35
CA PHE A 66 1.47 1.92 -10.33
C PHE A 66 1.00 2.24 -8.92
N ARG A 67 1.15 1.31 -7.97
CA ARG A 67 0.83 1.55 -6.55
C ARG A 67 1.66 2.69 -5.97
N TYR A 68 2.96 2.73 -6.25
CA TYR A 68 3.86 3.77 -5.78
C TYR A 68 3.42 5.16 -6.27
N VAL A 69 3.09 5.30 -7.56
CA VAL A 69 2.60 6.58 -8.11
C VAL A 69 1.28 7.01 -7.46
N GLY A 70 0.37 6.08 -7.17
CA GLY A 70 -0.89 6.39 -6.47
C GLY A 70 -0.65 6.84 -5.03
N THR A 71 0.13 6.08 -4.26
CA THR A 71 0.38 6.33 -2.83
C THR A 71 1.14 7.64 -2.59
N ASN A 72 2.13 7.93 -3.42
CA ASN A 72 2.98 9.12 -3.24
C ASN A 72 2.21 10.44 -3.40
N ARG A 73 1.06 10.43 -4.09
CA ARG A 73 0.19 11.61 -4.23
C ARG A 73 -0.60 11.89 -2.95
N HIS A 74 -1.13 10.85 -2.31
CA HIS A 74 -1.84 11.00 -1.03
C HIS A 74 -0.88 11.45 0.08
N LEU A 75 0.31 10.82 0.19
CA LEU A 75 1.32 11.22 1.17
C LEU A 75 1.83 12.65 0.97
N ALA A 76 1.96 13.12 -0.28
CA ALA A 76 2.35 14.49 -0.57
C ALA A 76 1.29 15.49 -0.10
N LEU A 77 0.01 15.17 -0.31
CA LEU A 77 -1.12 16.00 0.08
C LEU A 77 -1.29 16.04 1.60
N GLU A 78 -1.18 14.91 2.28
CA GLU A 78 -1.19 14.82 3.74
C GLU A 78 -0.05 15.66 4.34
N LYS A 79 1.16 15.51 3.82
CA LYS A 79 2.32 16.28 4.26
C LYS A 79 2.13 17.78 4.07
N GLU A 80 1.56 18.22 2.95
CA GLU A 80 1.30 19.63 2.69
C GLU A 80 0.28 20.22 3.67
N LEU A 81 -0.75 19.47 4.05
CA LEU A 81 -1.72 19.89 5.07
C LEU A 81 -1.08 19.97 6.46
N LEU A 82 -0.23 19.01 6.82
CA LEU A 82 0.53 19.07 8.08
C LEU A 82 1.50 20.26 8.11
N ASP A 83 2.17 20.54 6.99
CA ASP A 83 3.09 21.68 6.84
C ASP A 83 2.33 23.04 6.91
N GLU A 84 1.09 23.10 6.44
CA GLU A 84 0.18 24.25 6.62
C GLU A 84 -0.41 24.34 8.06
N GLY A 85 -0.13 23.37 8.92
CA GLY A 85 -0.49 23.36 10.34
C GLY A 85 -1.89 22.81 10.65
N PHE A 86 -2.47 22.02 9.74
CA PHE A 86 -3.75 21.36 9.99
C PHE A 86 -3.57 20.18 10.94
N ASP A 87 -4.48 20.09 11.92
CA ASP A 87 -4.66 18.88 12.72
C ASP A 87 -5.54 17.93 11.93
N LEU A 88 -4.95 16.85 11.43
CA LEU A 88 -5.64 15.80 10.69
C LEU A 88 -6.27 14.76 11.62
N ASP A 89 -6.02 14.78 12.94
CA ASP A 89 -6.61 13.83 13.89
C ASP A 89 -8.01 14.28 14.36
N THR A 90 -8.86 14.65 13.41
CA THR A 90 -10.22 15.15 13.67
C THR A 90 -11.23 14.45 12.77
N SER A 91 -12.43 14.21 13.29
CA SER A 91 -13.50 13.62 12.48
C SER A 91 -14.04 14.65 11.48
N TYR A 92 -14.56 14.18 10.35
CA TYR A 92 -15.22 15.05 9.38
C TYR A 92 -16.42 15.80 10.01
N GLU A 93 -17.14 15.14 10.93
CA GLU A 93 -18.30 15.71 11.64
C GLU A 93 -17.92 16.86 12.59
N ASP A 94 -16.69 16.84 13.12
CA ASP A 94 -16.18 17.87 14.04
C ASP A 94 -15.42 19.00 13.31
N LEU A 95 -15.33 18.94 11.99
CA LEU A 95 -14.61 19.91 11.17
C LEU A 95 -15.40 21.22 11.05
N SER A 96 -14.77 22.35 11.39
CA SER A 96 -15.39 23.66 11.14
C SER A 96 -15.41 24.00 9.66
N ASP A 97 -16.43 24.77 9.21
CA ASP A 97 -16.54 25.21 7.82
C ASP A 97 -15.26 25.87 7.30
N GLU A 98 -14.61 26.70 8.11
CA GLU A 98 -13.35 27.36 7.74
C GLU A 98 -12.23 26.34 7.45
N LYS A 99 -12.12 25.29 8.28
CA LYS A 99 -11.12 24.23 8.07
C LYS A 99 -11.48 23.41 6.83
N TYR A 100 -12.76 23.09 6.62
CA TYR A 100 -13.22 22.42 5.41
C TYR A 100 -12.77 23.14 4.15
N TRP A 101 -13.05 24.44 4.04
CA TRP A 101 -12.71 25.24 2.86
C TRP A 101 -11.20 25.32 2.62
N LYS A 102 -10.39 25.34 3.68
CA LYS A 102 -8.93 25.33 3.57
C LYS A 102 -8.39 24.00 3.09
N ILE A 103 -8.84 22.88 3.67
CA ILE A 103 -8.43 21.54 3.23
C ILE A 103 -8.86 21.30 1.79
N ARG A 104 -10.10 21.68 1.45
CA ARG A 104 -10.63 21.67 0.08
C ARG A 104 -9.75 22.44 -0.89
N ALA A 105 -9.27 23.63 -0.52
CA ALA A 105 -8.40 24.43 -1.38
C ALA A 105 -7.08 23.71 -1.70
N VAL A 106 -6.49 23.05 -0.71
CA VAL A 106 -5.27 22.24 -0.88
C VAL A 106 -5.55 21.02 -1.76
N ILE A 107 -6.66 20.31 -1.53
CA ILE A 107 -7.08 19.16 -2.34
C ILE A 107 -7.30 19.54 -3.81
N VAL A 108 -8.05 20.60 -4.06
CA VAL A 108 -8.37 21.07 -5.43
C VAL A 108 -7.12 21.56 -6.16
N ARG A 109 -6.17 22.17 -5.45
CA ARG A 109 -4.89 22.63 -6.01
C ARG A 109 -4.00 21.46 -6.42
N ASN A 110 -4.00 20.37 -5.66
CA ASN A 110 -3.05 19.27 -5.83
C ASN A 110 -3.59 18.09 -6.64
N LEU A 111 -4.90 17.88 -6.66
CA LEU A 111 -5.50 16.74 -7.37
C LEU A 111 -5.98 17.16 -8.78
N PRO A 112 -5.41 16.58 -9.85
CA PRO A 112 -5.81 16.92 -11.22
C PRO A 112 -7.27 16.55 -11.54
N THR A 113 -7.86 15.62 -10.78
CA THR A 113 -9.28 15.24 -10.88
C THR A 113 -10.21 16.44 -10.67
N PHE A 114 -9.79 17.41 -9.87
CA PHE A 114 -10.51 18.64 -9.55
C PHE A 114 -10.02 19.85 -10.33
N ALA A 115 -9.25 19.64 -11.41
CA ALA A 115 -8.87 20.72 -12.31
C ALA A 115 -10.11 21.50 -12.81
N GLY A 116 -10.07 22.82 -12.64
CA GLY A 116 -11.15 23.74 -12.99
C GLY A 116 -12.17 24.00 -11.88
N VAL A 117 -12.05 23.35 -10.71
CA VAL A 117 -12.82 23.71 -9.51
C VAL A 117 -12.20 24.96 -8.88
N GLU A 118 -13.02 25.95 -8.54
CA GLU A 118 -12.56 27.14 -7.85
C GLU A 118 -12.30 26.82 -6.37
N ALA A 119 -11.08 27.09 -5.88
CA ALA A 119 -10.72 26.96 -4.46
C ALA A 119 -11.34 28.08 -3.58
N GLY A 120 -11.79 29.16 -4.21
CA GLY A 120 -12.35 30.36 -3.58
C GLY A 120 -11.29 31.45 -3.27
N PRO A 121 -11.73 32.66 -2.89
CA PRO A 121 -13.11 33.17 -3.00
C PRO A 121 -13.55 33.41 -4.45
N PRO A 122 -14.85 33.22 -4.80
CA PRO A 122 -15.98 32.94 -3.90
C PRO A 122 -16.05 31.47 -3.45
N TYR A 123 -16.48 31.24 -2.19
CA TYR A 123 -16.70 29.89 -1.65
C TYR A 123 -18.02 29.34 -2.18
N GLN A 124 -17.96 28.59 -3.27
CA GLN A 124 -19.12 27.96 -3.91
C GLN A 124 -18.88 26.46 -4.04
N TYR A 125 -19.93 25.69 -3.75
CA TYR A 125 -19.93 24.26 -3.95
C TYR A 125 -19.91 23.93 -5.44
N ASP A 126 -19.08 22.96 -5.83
CA ASP A 126 -18.97 22.51 -7.21
C ASP A 126 -19.89 21.30 -7.48
N ALA A 127 -20.13 20.95 -8.75
CA ALA A 127 -20.82 19.71 -9.09
C ALA A 127 -20.09 18.45 -8.58
N LYS A 128 -18.77 18.55 -8.35
CA LYS A 128 -17.94 17.47 -7.80
C LYS A 128 -17.83 17.46 -6.28
N GLU A 129 -18.62 18.26 -5.56
CA GLU A 129 -18.45 18.46 -4.12
C GLU A 129 -18.55 17.17 -3.30
N GLU A 130 -19.41 16.23 -3.68
CA GLU A 130 -19.50 14.91 -3.01
C GLU A 130 -18.17 14.16 -3.04
N LYS A 131 -17.45 14.21 -4.17
CA LYS A 131 -16.12 13.59 -4.30
C LYS A 131 -15.06 14.36 -3.53
N ILE A 132 -15.17 15.69 -3.48
CA ILE A 132 -14.25 16.52 -2.72
C ILE A 132 -14.41 16.23 -1.22
N ALA A 133 -15.65 16.13 -0.73
CA ALA A 133 -15.94 15.80 0.66
C ALA A 133 -15.38 14.42 1.05
N GLN A 134 -15.49 13.42 0.17
CA GLN A 134 -14.87 12.10 0.37
C GLN A 134 -13.35 12.21 0.52
N GLU A 135 -12.68 12.96 -0.36
CA GLU A 135 -11.22 13.15 -0.26
C GLU A 135 -10.82 13.94 0.99
N VAL A 136 -11.66 14.88 1.46
CA VAL A 136 -11.45 15.56 2.74
C VAL A 136 -11.55 14.55 3.88
N GLU A 137 -12.57 13.70 3.89
CA GLU A 137 -12.74 12.66 4.91
C GLU A 137 -11.58 11.66 4.93
N ASP A 138 -11.14 11.18 3.75
CA ASP A 138 -10.03 10.24 3.61
C ASP A 138 -8.70 10.79 4.17
N VAL A 139 -8.49 12.10 4.04
CA VAL A 139 -7.27 12.78 4.52
C VAL A 139 -7.31 13.06 6.02
N LEU A 140 -8.51 13.26 6.58
CA LEU A 140 -8.73 13.42 8.01
C LEU A 140 -8.68 12.08 8.75
N GLN A 141 -9.05 10.97 8.10
CA GLN A 141 -8.86 9.65 8.70
C GLN A 141 -7.40 9.24 8.56
N ARG A 142 -6.54 9.76 9.45
CA ARG A 142 -5.14 9.35 9.54
C ARG A 142 -5.08 7.83 9.49
N ASN A 143 -4.35 7.29 8.52
CA ASN A 143 -4.19 5.84 8.34
C ASN A 143 -3.87 5.22 9.69
N LEU A 144 -4.79 4.39 10.19
CA LEU A 144 -4.60 3.65 11.43
C LEU A 144 -3.33 2.82 11.27
N LEU A 145 -2.22 3.31 11.82
CA LEU A 145 -1.02 2.52 11.95
C LEU A 145 -1.43 1.25 12.67
N LEU A 146 -1.14 0.11 12.04
CA LEU A 146 -1.48 -1.19 12.58
C LEU A 146 -0.61 -1.41 13.83
N ASP A 147 -1.14 -1.01 14.99
CA ASP A 147 -0.47 -1.10 16.29
C ASP A 147 -0.43 -2.57 16.75
N ILE A 148 0.42 -3.36 16.11
CA ILE A 148 0.71 -4.73 16.51
C ILE A 148 1.76 -4.72 17.60
N SER A 149 1.42 -5.30 18.74
CA SER A 149 2.35 -5.49 19.87
C SER A 149 3.50 -6.43 19.49
N TRP A 150 4.64 -6.29 20.15
CA TRP A 150 5.80 -7.17 19.90
C TRP A 150 5.48 -8.67 20.11
N PHE A 151 4.55 -8.99 21.02
CA PHE A 151 4.12 -10.36 21.30
C PHE A 151 3.32 -10.95 20.12
N GLU A 152 2.40 -10.18 19.55
CA GLU A 152 1.64 -10.58 18.36
C GLU A 152 2.56 -10.73 17.15
N LYS A 153 3.59 -9.88 17.00
CA LYS A 153 4.63 -10.04 15.96
C LYS A 153 5.32 -11.41 16.07
N ILE A 154 5.67 -11.85 17.28
CA ILE A 154 6.30 -13.16 17.49
C ILE A 154 5.36 -14.30 17.12
N ILE A 155 4.11 -14.26 17.59
CA ILE A 155 3.11 -15.28 17.24
C ILE A 155 2.94 -15.38 15.72
N LEU A 156 2.88 -14.23 15.05
CA LEU A 156 2.71 -14.14 13.61
C LEU A 156 3.91 -14.75 12.87
N VAL A 157 5.15 -14.48 13.31
CA VAL A 157 6.35 -15.14 12.76
C VAL A 157 6.28 -16.66 12.94
N ILE A 158 5.85 -17.15 14.10
CA ILE A 158 5.74 -18.59 14.36
C ILE A 158 4.72 -19.22 13.41
N ILE A 159 3.52 -18.64 13.29
CA ILE A 159 2.48 -19.12 12.36
C ILE A 159 2.98 -19.09 10.92
N TRP A 160 3.67 -18.03 10.54
CA TRP A 160 4.20 -17.87 9.19
C TRP A 160 5.27 -18.91 8.85
N ILE A 161 6.20 -19.19 9.77
CA ILE A 161 7.20 -20.26 9.62
C ILE A 161 6.51 -21.62 9.54
N LEU A 162 5.54 -21.90 10.42
CA LEU A 162 4.79 -23.16 10.37
C LEU A 162 4.05 -23.34 9.04
N ALA A 163 3.47 -22.27 8.49
CA ALA A 163 2.81 -22.30 7.20
C ALA A 163 3.80 -22.55 6.04
N LEU A 164 4.96 -21.90 6.04
CA LEU A 164 6.03 -22.14 5.07
C LEU A 164 6.60 -23.56 5.16
N CYS A 165 6.72 -24.09 6.39
CA CYS A 165 7.19 -25.46 6.64
C CYS A 165 6.11 -26.52 6.47
N SER A 166 4.85 -26.15 6.24
CA SER A 166 3.73 -27.09 6.10
C SER A 166 3.98 -28.19 5.06
N PRO A 167 4.63 -27.96 3.90
CA PRO A 167 4.91 -29.04 2.96
C PRO A 167 5.86 -30.10 3.53
N ILE A 168 6.82 -29.69 4.36
CA ILE A 168 7.76 -30.60 5.02
C ILE A 168 7.05 -31.38 6.13
N ILE A 169 6.24 -30.68 6.95
CA ILE A 169 5.52 -31.27 8.09
C ILE A 169 4.52 -32.34 7.61
N PHE A 170 3.81 -32.07 6.51
CA PHE A 170 2.81 -32.98 5.95
C PHE A 170 3.36 -33.90 4.86
N ASN A 171 4.68 -33.88 4.62
CA ASN A 171 5.36 -34.68 3.60
C ASN A 171 4.72 -34.55 2.19
N ILE A 172 4.37 -33.31 1.82
CA ILE A 172 3.77 -32.97 0.54
C ILE A 172 4.86 -33.00 -0.53
N ASP A 173 4.64 -33.75 -1.60
CA ASP A 173 5.58 -33.81 -2.72
C ASP A 173 5.66 -32.46 -3.46
N LEU A 174 6.85 -31.84 -3.45
CA LEU A 174 7.18 -30.58 -4.11
C LEU A 174 7.76 -30.76 -5.52
N ASN A 175 7.85 -31.98 -6.05
CA ASN A 175 8.37 -32.25 -7.40
C ASN A 175 7.64 -31.45 -8.49
N PHE A 176 6.38 -31.10 -8.26
CA PHE A 176 5.61 -30.22 -9.14
C PHE A 176 6.16 -28.78 -9.22
N LEU A 177 6.71 -28.23 -8.13
CA LEU A 177 7.28 -26.88 -8.08
C LEU A 177 8.55 -26.80 -8.94
N LYS A 178 9.34 -27.87 -8.93
CA LYS A 178 10.49 -28.04 -9.82
C LYS A 178 10.08 -28.03 -11.29
N ASN A 179 9.00 -28.72 -11.63
CA ASN A 179 8.47 -28.73 -13.00
C ASN A 179 7.93 -27.35 -13.41
N PHE A 180 7.28 -26.61 -12.51
CA PHE A 180 6.76 -25.26 -12.78
C PHE A 180 7.88 -24.24 -13.04
N LEU A 181 9.00 -24.33 -12.32
CA LEU A 181 10.16 -23.43 -12.49
C LEU A 181 11.08 -23.80 -13.67
N GLN A 182 10.87 -24.96 -14.29
CA GLN A 182 11.64 -25.44 -15.45
C GLN A 182 10.94 -25.20 -16.80
N PHE A 183 9.79 -24.51 -16.80
CA PHE A 183 9.12 -24.02 -18.00
C PHE A 183 9.56 -22.62 -18.37
#